data_AF-A0A955AMZ2-F1
#
_entry.id   AF-A0A955AMZ2-F1
#
_cell.length_a   1.000
_cell.length_b   1.000
_cell.length_c   1.000
_cell.angle_alpha   90.00
_cell.angle_beta   90.00
_cell.angle_gamma   90.00
#
_symmetry.space_group_name_H-M   'P 1'
#
loop_
_entity.id
_entity.type
_entity.pdbx_description
1 polymer ?
#
loop_
_entity_poly.entity_id
_entity_poly.type
_entity_poly.pdbx_seq_one_letter_code
_entity_poly.pdbx_strand_id
1 'polypeptide(L)'
;MRLHNLQSGEIVSGSDGVKELNLYPQGTGSPGNRGTVDIGGANNSTNDIARQIVYGISAEDLADLGKELKLESGGLTLNGDTGISAGVKDELASIIGQKRIIPVFSTVQGNGNNAQYTIVKWVGVRIIDVKLTGKLADKKLIVQPCPVIATYGEVATEGEEWSEFVLSPAVLTN
;
A
#
# COMPACT_ATOMS: atom_id res chain seq x y z
N MET A 1 -10.22 15.74 10.93
CA MET A 1 -9.10 14.80 11.11
C MET A 1 -9.12 14.41 12.59
N ARG A 2 -9.45 13.16 12.91
CA ARG A 2 -9.28 12.64 14.27
C ARG A 2 -7.83 12.17 14.31
N LEU A 3 -7.04 12.70 15.22
CA LEU A 3 -5.66 12.26 15.36
C LEU A 3 -5.63 11.00 16.21
N HIS A 4 -4.81 10.04 15.82
CA HIS A 4 -4.61 8.80 16.52
C HIS A 4 -3.17 8.65 17.01
N ASN A 5 -2.99 8.05 18.19
CA ASN A 5 -1.69 7.71 18.76
C ASN A 5 -1.59 6.19 18.91
N LEU A 6 -0.37 5.64 18.83
CA LEU A 6 -0.12 4.25 19.17
C LEU A 6 0.31 4.16 20.64
N GLN A 7 -0.54 3.60 21.47
CA GLN A 7 -0.22 3.30 22.86
C GLN A 7 -0.26 1.79 23.04
N SER A 8 0.86 1.19 23.47
CA SER A 8 0.97 -0.26 23.72
C SER A 8 0.56 -1.17 22.54
N GLY A 9 0.65 -0.69 21.30
CA GLY A 9 0.24 -1.44 20.10
C GLY A 9 -1.21 -1.21 19.66
N GLU A 10 -2.00 -0.47 20.44
CA GLU A 10 -3.37 -0.11 20.11
C GLU A 10 -3.47 1.31 19.54
N ILE A 11 -4.39 1.48 18.60
CA ILE A 11 -4.75 2.80 18.05
C ILE A 11 -5.72 3.47 19.01
N VAL A 12 -5.25 4.50 19.71
CA VAL A 12 -6.05 5.31 20.63
C VAL A 12 -6.32 6.69 20.02
N SER A 13 -7.41 7.34 20.44
CA SER A 13 -7.68 8.72 20.05
C SER A 13 -6.70 9.66 20.75
N GLY A 14 -5.96 10.48 19.99
CA GLY A 14 -4.97 11.41 20.52
C GLY A 14 -3.97 11.87 19.46
N SER A 15 -3.36 13.04 19.64
CA SER A 15 -2.36 13.57 18.71
C SER A 15 -0.98 12.98 18.98
N ASP A 16 -0.34 12.41 17.95
CA ASP A 16 1.09 12.04 17.96
C ASP A 16 1.97 13.00 17.12
N GLY A 17 1.36 14.02 16.50
CA GLY A 17 2.05 15.01 15.68
C GLY A 17 2.29 14.59 14.23
N VAL A 18 1.90 13.38 13.83
CA VAL A 18 2.02 12.89 12.46
C VAL A 18 0.71 13.14 11.70
N LYS A 19 0.83 13.55 10.44
CA LYS A 19 -0.36 13.77 9.58
C LYS A 19 -0.89 12.44 9.06
N GLU A 20 -2.21 12.29 9.14
CA GLU A 20 -2.94 11.16 8.58
C GLU A 20 -3.48 11.50 7.19
N LEU A 21 -3.62 10.47 6.35
CA LEU A 21 -4.15 10.58 5.00
C LEU A 21 -5.31 9.62 4.80
N ASN A 22 -6.39 10.11 4.18
CA ASN A 22 -7.46 9.24 3.70
C ASN A 22 -7.14 8.76 2.28
N LEU A 23 -6.97 7.45 2.13
CA LEU A 23 -6.77 6.78 0.85
C LEU A 23 -8.09 6.43 0.16
N TYR A 24 -9.23 6.54 0.84
CA TYR A 24 -10.53 6.30 0.20
C TYR A 24 -10.97 7.50 -0.66
N PRO A 25 -11.46 7.30 -1.89
CA PRO A 25 -11.97 8.40 -2.73
C PRO A 25 -13.11 9.18 -2.05
N GLN A 26 -12.95 10.49 -1.84
CA GLN A 26 -13.96 11.36 -1.18
C GLN A 26 -14.78 12.23 -2.16
N GLY A 27 -14.70 11.98 -3.47
CA GLY A 27 -15.56 12.64 -4.47
C GLY A 27 -14.93 13.77 -5.29
N THR A 28 -13.70 14.21 -4.99
CA THR A 28 -12.95 15.16 -5.83
C THR A 28 -11.68 14.50 -6.36
N GLY A 29 -11.80 13.86 -7.53
CA GLY A 29 -10.71 13.19 -8.22
C GLY A 29 -11.20 11.98 -9.00
N SER A 30 -10.59 11.71 -10.15
CA SER A 30 -10.87 10.50 -10.93
C SER A 30 -10.64 9.27 -10.04
N PRO A 31 -11.48 8.22 -10.08
CA PRO A 31 -11.29 6.98 -9.32
C PRO A 31 -9.88 6.40 -9.45
N GLY A 32 -9.19 6.61 -10.58
CA GLY A 32 -7.80 6.24 -10.79
C GLY A 32 -6.79 6.86 -9.81
N ASN A 33 -7.12 7.96 -9.11
CA ASN A 33 -6.21 8.62 -8.16
C ASN A 33 -5.98 7.80 -6.86
N ARG A 34 -6.79 6.76 -6.63
CA ARG A 34 -6.68 5.83 -5.51
C ARG A 34 -7.11 4.45 -6.01
N GLY A 35 -6.21 3.49 -6.02
CA GLY A 35 -6.47 2.16 -6.56
C GLY A 35 -5.79 1.07 -5.75
N THR A 36 -6.04 -0.17 -6.16
CA THR A 36 -5.29 -1.34 -5.70
C THR A 36 -4.44 -1.83 -6.86
N VAL A 37 -3.20 -2.21 -6.57
CA VAL A 37 -2.31 -2.85 -7.53
C VAL A 37 -2.29 -4.33 -7.19
N ASP A 38 -2.47 -5.18 -8.20
CA ASP A 38 -2.27 -6.61 -8.06
C ASP A 38 -0.86 -6.94 -8.56
N ILE A 39 -0.04 -7.50 -7.68
CA ILE A 39 1.31 -7.93 -8.01
C ILE A 39 1.27 -9.45 -8.13
N GLY A 40 1.30 -9.95 -9.37
CA GLY A 40 1.11 -11.37 -9.65
C GLY A 40 0.58 -11.61 -11.05
N GLY A 41 -0.23 -12.66 -11.19
CA GLY A 41 -0.91 -12.99 -12.43
C GLY A 41 -1.81 -11.85 -12.93
N ALA A 42 -2.08 -11.81 -14.24
CA ALA A 42 -2.79 -10.69 -14.88
C ALA A 42 -4.28 -10.56 -14.51
N ASN A 43 -4.79 -11.37 -13.58
CA ASN A 43 -6.16 -11.31 -13.13
C ASN A 43 -6.21 -10.50 -11.83
N ASN A 44 -6.71 -9.25 -11.85
CA ASN A 44 -6.94 -8.51 -10.59
C ASN A 44 -8.14 -9.11 -9.85
N SER A 45 -7.91 -10.25 -9.22
CA SER A 45 -8.89 -10.99 -8.45
C SER A 45 -9.00 -10.34 -7.07
N THR A 46 -10.23 -10.12 -6.62
CA THR A 46 -10.44 -9.61 -5.25
C THR A 46 -9.81 -10.54 -4.20
N ASN A 47 -9.73 -11.85 -4.47
CA ASN A 47 -9.11 -12.80 -3.56
C ASN A 47 -7.59 -12.63 -3.46
N ASP A 48 -6.92 -12.34 -4.58
CA ASP A 48 -5.47 -12.17 -4.60
C ASP A 48 -5.08 -10.87 -3.92
N ILE A 49 -5.80 -9.79 -4.21
CA ILE A 49 -5.66 -8.50 -3.53
C ILE A 49 -5.93 -8.63 -2.02
N ALA A 50 -7.02 -9.31 -1.63
CA ALA A 50 -7.35 -9.56 -0.22
C ALA A 50 -6.18 -10.25 0.51
N ARG A 51 -5.62 -11.30 -0.12
CA ARG A 51 -4.49 -12.05 0.41
C ARG A 51 -3.20 -11.20 0.45
N GLN A 52 -2.91 -10.39 -0.57
CA GLN A 52 -1.74 -9.48 -0.57
C GLN A 52 -1.85 -8.40 0.50
N ILE A 53 -3.05 -7.89 0.78
CA ILE A 53 -3.28 -6.91 1.86
C ILE A 53 -2.89 -7.51 3.22
N VAL A 54 -3.30 -8.75 3.48
CA VAL A 54 -3.06 -9.42 4.76
C VAL A 54 -1.61 -9.88 4.87
N TYR A 55 -1.11 -10.63 3.87
CA TYR A 55 0.13 -11.40 3.94
C TYR A 55 1.29 -10.83 3.14
N GLY A 56 1.04 -9.83 2.29
CA GLY A 56 2.01 -9.32 1.34
C GLY A 56 2.15 -10.19 0.09
N ILE A 57 3.14 -9.80 -0.72
CA ILE A 57 3.47 -10.43 -1.99
C ILE A 57 4.20 -11.74 -1.71
N SER A 58 3.80 -12.81 -2.38
CA SER A 58 4.36 -14.15 -2.26
C SER A 58 5.48 -14.40 -3.29
N ALA A 59 6.24 -15.49 -3.15
CA ALA A 59 7.18 -15.89 -4.18
C ALA A 59 6.48 -16.30 -5.50
N GLU A 60 5.29 -16.88 -5.39
CA GLU A 60 4.47 -17.26 -6.56
C GLU A 60 4.01 -16.01 -7.31
N ASP A 61 3.61 -14.96 -6.61
CA ASP A 61 3.25 -13.67 -7.22
C ASP A 61 4.41 -13.11 -8.05
N LEU A 62 5.64 -13.19 -7.53
CA LEU A 62 6.81 -12.70 -8.24
C LEU A 62 7.11 -13.58 -9.47
N ALA A 63 6.89 -14.89 -9.37
CA ALA A 63 7.02 -15.80 -10.49
C ALA A 63 5.97 -15.50 -11.58
N ASP A 64 4.71 -15.32 -11.19
CA ASP A 64 3.58 -14.99 -12.06
C ASP A 64 3.72 -13.62 -12.71
N LEU A 65 4.27 -12.64 -11.99
CA LEU A 65 4.58 -11.31 -12.52
C LEU A 65 5.60 -11.39 -13.68
N GLY A 66 6.48 -12.39 -13.66
CA GLY A 66 7.46 -12.65 -14.71
C GLY A 66 8.55 -11.59 -14.86
N LYS A 67 8.70 -10.69 -13.88
CA LYS A 67 9.71 -9.63 -13.83
C LYS A 67 9.99 -9.18 -12.38
N GLU A 68 11.09 -8.46 -12.19
CA GLU A 68 11.46 -7.90 -10.89
C GLU A 68 10.57 -6.70 -10.49
N LEU A 69 10.37 -6.52 -9.18
CA LEU A 69 9.81 -5.29 -8.59
C LEU A 69 10.88 -4.20 -8.47
N LYS A 70 11.50 -3.86 -9.59
CA LYS A 70 12.58 -2.89 -9.65
C LYS A 70 12.06 -1.52 -10.03
N LEU A 71 12.35 -0.51 -9.20
CA LEU A 71 12.15 0.89 -9.60
C LEU A 71 13.32 1.31 -10.49
N GLU A 72 13.01 1.70 -11.71
CA GLU A 72 13.97 2.32 -12.63
C GLU A 72 13.69 3.82 -12.79
N SER A 73 14.56 4.55 -13.49
CA SER A 73 14.41 6.00 -13.72
C SER A 73 13.05 6.40 -14.32
N GLY A 74 12.38 5.50 -15.05
CA GLY A 74 11.04 5.72 -15.62
C GLY A 74 9.87 5.26 -14.74
N GLY A 75 10.15 4.69 -13.57
CA GLY A 75 9.19 4.02 -12.70
C GLY A 75 8.92 2.56 -13.10
N LEU A 76 8.14 1.87 -12.27
CA LEU A 76 7.71 0.48 -12.47
C LEU A 76 6.22 0.46 -12.83
N THR A 77 5.88 -0.01 -14.03
CA THR A 77 4.48 -0.17 -14.43
C THR A 77 3.89 -1.46 -13.87
N LEU A 78 2.79 -1.35 -13.13
CA LEU A 78 2.02 -2.47 -12.57
C LEU A 78 0.54 -2.35 -12.93
N ASN A 79 -0.11 -3.51 -13.13
CA ASN A 79 -1.55 -3.59 -13.34
C ASN A 79 -2.28 -3.39 -12.01
N GLY A 80 -3.44 -2.75 -12.05
CA GLY A 80 -4.31 -2.62 -10.91
C GLY A 80 -5.75 -2.29 -11.29
N ASP A 81 -6.55 -2.12 -10.24
CA ASP A 81 -7.93 -1.70 -10.31
C ASP A 81 -8.07 -0.24 -9.89
N THR A 82 -8.91 0.49 -10.61
CA THR A 82 -9.34 1.81 -10.16
C THR A 82 -10.28 1.69 -8.96
N GLY A 83 -9.94 2.34 -7.85
CA GLY A 83 -10.71 2.32 -6.61
C GLY A 83 -10.29 1.25 -5.61
N ILE A 84 -10.98 1.21 -4.47
CA ILE A 84 -10.75 0.23 -3.40
C ILE A 84 -12.08 -0.50 -3.18
N SER A 85 -12.09 -1.80 -3.48
CA SER A 85 -13.27 -2.65 -3.38
C SER A 85 -13.75 -2.78 -1.93
N ALA A 86 -15.07 -2.74 -1.70
CA ALA A 86 -15.63 -3.11 -0.40
C ALA A 86 -15.49 -4.61 -0.09
N GLY A 87 -15.12 -5.43 -1.09
CA GLY A 87 -14.84 -6.85 -0.92
C GLY A 87 -13.62 -7.14 -0.07
N VAL A 88 -12.67 -6.20 0.05
CA VAL A 88 -11.45 -6.34 0.88
C VAL A 88 -11.56 -5.65 2.25
N LYS A 89 -12.78 -5.33 2.69
CA LYS A 89 -13.03 -4.53 3.90
C LYS A 89 -12.55 -5.26 5.17
N ASP A 90 -12.72 -6.57 5.22
CA ASP A 90 -12.49 -7.37 6.42
C ASP A 90 -10.97 -7.61 6.58
N GLU A 91 -10.27 -7.77 5.47
CA GLU A 91 -8.81 -7.84 5.39
C GLU A 91 -8.17 -6.53 5.81
N LEU A 92 -8.61 -5.40 5.27
CA LEU A 92 -8.10 -4.09 5.68
C LEU A 92 -8.38 -3.81 7.17
N ALA A 93 -9.56 -4.20 7.67
CA ALA A 93 -9.89 -4.06 9.09
C ALA A 93 -9.01 -4.95 9.99
N SER A 94 -8.67 -6.16 9.53
CA SER A 94 -7.82 -7.10 10.29
C SER A 94 -6.39 -6.61 10.50
N ILE A 95 -5.94 -5.64 9.70
CA ILE A 95 -4.58 -5.09 9.73
C ILE A 95 -4.51 -3.69 10.35
N ILE A 96 -5.60 -3.20 10.98
CA ILE A 96 -5.57 -1.96 11.76
C ILE A 96 -4.46 -2.03 12.82
N GLY A 97 -3.69 -0.95 12.97
CA GLY A 97 -2.51 -0.85 13.83
C GLY A 97 -1.23 -1.43 13.23
N GLN A 98 -1.34 -2.29 12.21
CA GLN A 98 -0.17 -2.90 11.59
C GLN A 98 0.50 -1.96 10.57
N LYS A 99 1.80 -2.16 10.37
CA LYS A 99 2.58 -1.46 9.36
C LYS A 99 2.47 -2.19 8.01
N ARG A 100 2.43 -1.45 6.91
CA ARG A 100 2.40 -1.95 5.52
C ARG A 100 3.27 -1.06 4.63
N ILE A 101 3.76 -1.62 3.53
CA ILE A 101 4.39 -0.86 2.45
C ILE A 101 3.34 -0.67 1.35
N ILE A 102 3.19 0.55 0.85
CA ILE A 102 2.28 0.86 -0.26
C ILE A 102 3.05 1.48 -1.43
N PRO A 103 2.64 1.22 -2.69
CA PRO A 103 3.17 1.92 -3.84
C PRO A 103 2.61 3.34 -3.96
N VAL A 104 3.46 4.27 -4.38
CA VAL A 104 3.09 5.62 -4.80
C VAL A 104 3.34 5.71 -6.30
N PHE A 105 2.34 6.19 -7.04
CA PHE A 105 2.39 6.28 -8.49
C PHE A 105 2.40 7.74 -8.96
N SER A 106 3.00 7.99 -10.14
CA SER A 106 3.00 9.30 -10.80
C SER A 106 1.88 9.43 -11.82
N THR A 107 1.57 8.35 -12.54
CA THR A 107 0.52 8.32 -13.56
C THR A 107 -0.30 7.04 -13.48
N VAL A 108 -1.57 7.14 -13.88
CA VAL A 108 -2.48 6.03 -14.10
C VAL A 108 -3.06 6.16 -15.51
N GLN A 109 -3.07 5.07 -16.27
CA GLN A 109 -3.65 4.99 -17.61
C GLN A 109 -4.57 3.78 -17.70
N GLY A 110 -5.52 3.78 -18.64
CA GLY A 110 -6.52 2.71 -18.74
C GLY A 110 -7.67 2.86 -17.72
N ASN A 111 -8.60 1.90 -17.72
CA ASN A 111 -9.81 1.93 -16.90
C ASN A 111 -10.12 0.55 -16.32
N GLY A 112 -10.74 0.52 -15.12
CA GLY A 112 -11.17 -0.72 -14.47
C GLY A 112 -10.00 -1.63 -14.13
N ASN A 113 -10.15 -2.93 -14.41
CA ASN A 113 -9.15 -4.00 -14.20
C ASN A 113 -8.05 -4.00 -15.29
N ASN A 114 -7.93 -2.92 -16.06
CA ASN A 114 -6.82 -2.73 -17.00
C ASN A 114 -6.08 -1.42 -16.70
N ALA A 115 -6.19 -0.91 -15.49
CA ALA A 115 -5.49 0.30 -15.11
C ALA A 115 -4.01 -0.01 -14.92
N GLN A 116 -3.15 0.79 -15.53
CA GLN A 116 -1.71 0.68 -15.43
C GLN A 116 -1.19 1.85 -14.61
N TYR A 117 -0.57 1.53 -13.48
CA TYR A 117 0.01 2.49 -12.55
C TYR A 117 1.52 2.55 -12.73
N THR A 118 2.07 3.74 -12.98
CA THR A 118 3.53 3.95 -12.98
C THR A 118 3.99 4.24 -11.55
N ILE A 119 4.50 3.21 -10.88
CA ILE A 119 5.02 3.30 -9.52
C ILE A 119 6.37 4.01 -9.52
N VAL A 120 6.53 4.99 -8.65
CA VAL A 120 7.76 5.79 -8.54
C VAL A 120 8.39 5.72 -7.15
N LYS A 121 7.65 5.23 -6.15
CA LYS A 121 8.15 5.12 -4.77
C LYS A 121 7.37 4.09 -3.97
N TRP A 122 8.03 3.50 -2.99
CA TRP A 122 7.43 2.65 -1.95
C TRP A 122 7.44 3.41 -0.62
N VAL A 123 6.33 3.41 0.11
CA VAL A 123 6.20 4.16 1.38
C VAL A 123 5.65 3.26 2.48
N GLY A 124 6.27 3.33 3.66
CA GLY A 124 5.77 2.71 4.87
C GLY A 124 4.60 3.49 5.48
N VAL A 125 3.51 2.78 5.79
CA VAL A 125 2.34 3.34 6.44
C VAL A 125 1.83 2.43 7.54
N ARG A 126 1.10 2.99 8.50
CA ARG A 126 0.29 2.26 9.46
C ARG A 126 -1.18 2.43 9.11
N ILE A 127 -1.94 1.34 9.17
CA ILE A 127 -3.39 1.39 9.00
C ILE A 127 -4.02 1.88 10.31
N ILE A 128 -4.79 2.97 10.25
CA ILE A 128 -5.34 3.64 11.43
C ILE A 128 -6.84 3.35 11.57
N ASP A 129 -7.60 3.47 10.48
CA ASP A 129 -9.06 3.34 10.51
C ASP A 129 -9.57 2.87 9.14
N VAL A 130 -10.56 1.99 9.15
CA VAL A 130 -11.14 1.39 7.94
C VAL A 130 -12.66 1.39 8.04
N LYS A 131 -13.31 2.01 7.06
CA LYS A 131 -14.75 1.92 6.83
C LYS A 131 -15.04 2.01 5.34
N LEU A 132 -15.35 0.89 4.68
CA LEU A 132 -15.60 0.88 3.23
C LEU A 132 -17.09 0.78 2.84
N THR A 133 -17.97 0.62 3.82
CA THR A 133 -19.42 0.45 3.65
C THR A 133 -20.20 1.60 4.29
N GLY A 134 -21.48 1.73 3.92
CA GLY A 134 -22.34 2.82 4.37
C GLY A 134 -22.29 4.06 3.46
N LYS A 135 -22.70 5.21 4.00
CA LYS A 135 -22.75 6.48 3.27
C LYS A 135 -21.36 6.92 2.84
N LEU A 136 -21.23 7.50 1.63
CA LEU A 136 -19.93 7.92 1.08
C LEU A 136 -19.14 8.83 2.04
N ALA A 137 -19.82 9.77 2.69
CA ALA A 137 -19.23 10.69 3.66
C ALA A 137 -18.61 10.00 4.89
N ASP A 138 -19.01 8.76 5.17
CA ASP A 138 -18.45 7.99 6.27
C ASP A 138 -17.31 7.06 5.83
N LYS A 139 -17.17 6.81 4.53
CA LYS A 139 -16.20 5.85 4.03
C LYS A 139 -14.80 6.42 4.14
N LYS A 140 -13.85 5.62 4.58
CA LYS A 140 -12.48 6.03 4.83
C LYS A 140 -11.54 4.83 4.87
N LEU A 141 -10.31 5.08 4.47
CA LEU A 141 -9.15 4.25 4.75
C LEU A 141 -8.08 5.22 5.22
N ILE A 142 -7.95 5.37 6.53
CA ILE A 142 -7.03 6.32 7.13
C ILE A 142 -5.71 5.60 7.37
N VAL A 143 -4.64 6.19 6.86
CA VAL A 143 -3.27 5.73 7.05
C VAL A 143 -2.40 6.83 7.60
N GLN A 144 -1.32 6.45 8.26
CA GLN A 144 -0.32 7.35 8.78
C GLN A 144 1.07 6.93 8.28
N PRO A 145 1.90 7.82 7.72
CA PRO A 145 3.28 7.49 7.37
C PRO A 145 4.03 6.97 8.58
N CYS A 146 4.78 5.87 8.42
CA CYS A 146 5.60 5.34 9.50
C CYS A 146 6.85 4.62 8.95
N PRO A 147 7.97 4.64 9.68
CA PRO A 147 9.14 3.84 9.31
C PRO A 147 8.85 2.33 9.32
N VAL A 148 9.26 1.66 8.26
CA VAL A 148 9.13 0.20 8.04
C VAL A 148 10.49 -0.38 7.65
N ILE A 149 10.72 -1.63 8.04
CA ILE A 149 11.85 -2.42 7.58
C ILE A 149 11.35 -3.28 6.42
N ALA A 150 11.98 -3.17 5.27
CA ALA A 150 11.74 -4.08 4.15
C ALA A 150 12.62 -5.31 4.30
N THR A 151 12.02 -6.50 4.31
CA THR A 151 12.73 -7.79 4.21
C THR A 151 12.83 -8.19 2.74
N TYR A 152 13.99 -8.72 2.33
CA TYR A 152 14.27 -9.14 0.94
C TYR A 152 14.27 -7.99 -0.08
N GLY A 153 14.44 -6.75 0.37
CA GLY A 153 14.68 -5.61 -0.52
C GLY A 153 16.17 -5.48 -0.82
N GLU A 154 16.51 -5.28 -2.09
CA GLU A 154 17.84 -4.89 -2.51
C GLU A 154 17.86 -3.38 -2.80
N VAL A 155 18.90 -2.70 -2.31
CA VAL A 155 19.14 -1.30 -2.64
C VAL A 155 20.09 -1.29 -3.83
N ALA A 156 19.69 -0.60 -4.90
CA ALA A 156 20.57 -0.39 -6.04
C ALA A 156 21.88 0.26 -5.56
N THR A 157 23.01 -0.39 -5.84
CA THR A 157 24.35 0.06 -5.46
C THR A 157 24.99 0.96 -6.52
N GLU A 158 24.31 1.16 -7.64
CA GLU A 158 24.76 1.95 -8.78
C GLU A 158 23.79 3.11 -9.03
N GLY A 159 24.29 4.34 -9.03
CA GLY A 159 23.50 5.58 -9.24
C GLY A 159 23.31 6.43 -7.98
N GLU A 160 22.78 7.66 -8.16
CA GLU A 160 22.31 8.51 -7.06
C GLU A 160 20.92 8.04 -6.62
N GLU A 161 20.89 7.01 -5.80
CA GLU A 161 19.65 6.41 -5.31
C GLU A 161 19.34 6.92 -3.90
N TRP A 162 18.14 7.49 -3.71
CA TRP A 162 17.68 7.99 -2.42
C TRP A 162 16.63 7.03 -1.85
N SER A 163 16.91 6.46 -0.68
CA SER A 163 15.94 5.64 0.06
C SER A 163 15.57 6.30 1.39
N GLU A 164 14.29 6.20 1.78
CA GLU A 164 13.79 6.62 3.10
C GLU A 164 13.65 5.42 4.06
N PHE A 165 14.22 4.26 3.68
CA PHE A 165 14.13 3.03 4.46
C PHE A 165 15.25 2.95 5.50
N VAL A 166 14.93 2.38 6.66
CA VAL A 166 15.95 1.91 7.60
C VAL A 166 16.30 0.48 7.21
N LEU A 167 17.49 0.28 6.64
CA LEU A 167 18.05 -1.04 6.39
C LEU A 167 18.42 -1.68 7.73
N SER A 168 17.84 -2.84 8.05
CA SER A 168 18.41 -3.73 9.08
C SER A 168 19.15 -4.87 8.38
N PRO A 169 20.46 -5.06 8.62
CA PRO A 169 21.15 -6.28 8.21
C PRO A 169 20.43 -7.52 8.75
N ALA A 170 20.67 -8.69 8.14
CA ALA A 170 20.17 -9.95 8.66
C ALA A 170 20.58 -10.12 10.13
N VAL A 171 19.59 -10.16 11.02
CA VAL A 171 19.82 -10.41 12.44
C VAL A 171 19.79 -11.92 12.63
N LEU A 172 20.95 -12.53 12.87
CA LEU A 172 21.01 -13.88 13.42
C LEU A 172 20.46 -13.81 14.85
N THR A 173 19.32 -14.46 15.08
CA THR A 173 18.81 -14.71 16.43
C THR A 173 19.45 -16.00 16.93
N ASN A 174 20.15 -15.93 18.06
CA ASN A 174 20.69 -17.11 18.76
C ASN A 174 19.57 -18.02 19.31
#